data_AF-A0A3D0ZNB1-F1
#
_entry.id   AF-A0A3D0ZNB1-F1
#
_cell.length_a   1.000
_cell.length_b   1.000
_cell.length_c   1.000
_cell.angle_alpha   90.00
_cell.angle_beta   90.00
_cell.angle_gamma   90.00
#
_symmetry.space_group_name_H-M   'P 1'
#
loop_
_entity.id
_entity.type
_entity.pdbx_description
1 polymer ?
#
loop_
_entity_poly.entity_id
_entity_poly.type
_entity_poly.pdbx_seq_one_letter_code
_entity_poly.pdbx_strand_id
1 'polypeptide(L)'
;ALDRKPVAVTIDEALPPQAVAGTRVDVWVALPDARNGFSEPKLLLPGAEIAQVTVGSTALGSSRNTVLMVLVADNHMPAILGAQANHAKISVVWNPGGGAS
;
A
#
# COMPACT_ATOMS: atom_id res chain seq x y z
N ALA A 1 -6.09 18.81 -7.06
CA ALA A 1 -6.13 17.35 -6.79
C ALA A 1 -6.55 16.59 -8.05
N LEU A 2 -5.78 16.74 -9.14
CA LEU A 2 -6.06 16.10 -10.44
C LEU A 2 -4.92 15.18 -10.92
N ASP A 3 -3.73 15.29 -10.34
CA ASP A 3 -2.54 14.55 -10.80
C ASP A 3 -2.24 13.28 -9.97
N ARG A 4 -3.27 12.66 -9.40
CA ARG A 4 -3.13 11.39 -8.68
C ARG A 4 -3.96 10.30 -9.34
N LYS A 5 -3.38 9.13 -9.51
CA LYS A 5 -4.04 7.96 -10.11
C LYS A 5 -4.21 6.87 -9.04
N PRO A 6 -5.35 6.18 -9.01
CA PRO A 6 -5.54 5.05 -8.12
C PRO A 6 -4.62 3.90 -8.56
N VAL A 7 -3.87 3.36 -7.60
CA VAL A 7 -3.00 2.18 -7.79
C VAL A 7 -3.40 1.13 -6.77
N ALA A 8 -3.58 -0.10 -7.24
CA ALA A 8 -3.85 -1.24 -6.38
C ALA A 8 -2.60 -1.64 -5.60
N VAL A 9 -2.77 -1.82 -4.29
CA VAL A 9 -1.77 -2.34 -3.36
C VAL A 9 -2.41 -3.48 -2.59
N THR A 10 -1.85 -4.67 -2.74
CA THR A 10 -2.31 -5.88 -2.05
C THR A 10 -1.51 -6.06 -0.77
N ILE A 11 -2.20 -6.28 0.35
CA ILE A 11 -1.59 -6.57 1.65
C ILE A 11 -2.23 -7.80 2.30
N ASP A 12 -1.40 -8.58 2.96
CA ASP A 12 -1.85 -9.73 3.77
C ASP A 12 -2.32 -9.31 5.17
N GLU A 13 -2.01 -8.06 5.57
CA GLU A 13 -2.30 -7.54 6.89
C GLU A 13 -3.69 -6.92 6.96
N ALA A 14 -4.36 -7.09 8.10
CA ALA A 14 -5.63 -6.42 8.36
C ALA A 14 -5.36 -4.96 8.77
N LEU A 15 -6.04 -4.03 8.11
CA LEU A 15 -6.04 -2.63 8.53
C LEU A 15 -7.04 -2.38 9.66
N PRO A 16 -6.80 -1.35 10.49
CA PRO A 16 -7.78 -0.95 11.49
C PRO A 16 -9.09 -0.51 10.80
N PRO A 17 -10.27 -0.72 11.42
CA PRO A 17 -11.57 -0.37 10.83
C PRO A 17 -11.71 1.10 10.40
N GLN A 18 -10.88 1.99 10.95
CA GLN A 18 -10.82 3.41 10.64
C GLN A 18 -10.08 3.72 9.34
N ALA A 19 -9.29 2.79 8.80
CA ALA A 19 -8.58 2.96 7.54
C ALA A 19 -9.54 2.72 6.35
N VAL A 20 -10.38 3.71 6.08
CA VAL A 20 -11.40 3.69 5.02
C VAL A 20 -11.07 4.68 3.92
N ALA A 21 -11.86 4.68 2.83
CA ALA A 21 -11.72 5.65 1.76
C ALA A 21 -11.75 7.11 2.30
N GLY A 22 -10.90 7.97 1.74
CA GLY A 22 -10.68 9.35 2.18
C GLY A 22 -9.71 9.49 3.35
N THR A 23 -9.31 8.40 4.01
CA THR A 23 -8.25 8.42 5.03
C THR A 23 -6.88 8.18 4.42
N ARG A 24 -5.81 8.20 5.23
CA ARG A 24 -4.43 8.11 4.76
C ARG A 24 -3.66 6.96 5.36
N VAL A 25 -2.67 6.51 4.59
CA VAL A 25 -1.73 5.45 4.94
C VAL A 25 -0.34 5.79 4.46
N ASP A 26 0.66 5.26 5.15
CA ASP A 26 2.03 5.23 4.66
C ASP A 26 2.29 3.87 4.01
N VAL A 27 2.83 3.88 2.79
CA VAL A 27 3.18 2.65 2.06
C VAL A 27 4.68 2.45 2.11
N TRP A 28 5.07 1.32 2.69
CA TRP A 28 6.46 0.90 2.88
C TRP A 28 6.77 -0.27 1.96
N VAL A 29 7.97 -0.26 1.38
CA VAL A 29 8.41 -1.27 0.43
C VAL A 29 9.76 -1.83 0.85
N ALA A 30 9.84 -3.15 0.90
CA ALA A 30 11.07 -3.90 1.08
C ALA A 30 11.33 -4.75 -0.17
N LEU A 31 12.43 -4.50 -0.87
CA LEU A 31 12.82 -5.27 -2.06
C LEU A 31 13.40 -6.62 -1.64
N PRO A 32 13.20 -7.70 -2.42
CA PRO A 32 13.86 -8.98 -2.19
C PRO A 32 15.38 -8.80 -2.16
N ASP A 33 16.05 -9.53 -1.27
CA ASP A 33 17.52 -9.58 -1.23
C ASP A 33 18.07 -10.86 -1.88
N ALA A 34 19.40 -10.96 -1.99
CA ALA A 34 20.08 -12.11 -2.60
C ALA A 34 20.05 -13.40 -1.74
N ARG A 35 19.44 -13.37 -0.56
CA ARG A 35 19.45 -14.45 0.45
C ARG A 35 18.04 -14.97 0.74
N ASN A 36 17.11 -14.82 -0.21
CA ASN A 36 15.69 -15.16 -0.04
C ASN A 36 15.03 -14.41 1.14
N GLY A 37 15.57 -13.25 1.51
CA GLY A 37 15.01 -12.33 2.48
C GLY A 37 14.50 -11.05 1.80
N PHE A 38 14.23 -10.04 2.63
CA PHE A 38 13.88 -8.71 2.18
C PHE A 38 14.83 -7.70 2.82
N SER A 39 15.19 -6.69 2.02
CA SER A 39 15.92 -5.52 2.50
C SER A 39 15.13 -4.73 3.54
N GLU A 40 15.80 -3.78 4.22
CA GLU A 40 15.13 -2.87 5.14
C GLU A 40 13.99 -2.12 4.44
N PRO A 41 12.76 -2.12 4.99
CA PRO A 41 11.63 -1.41 4.40
C PRO A 41 11.90 0.09 4.31
N LYS A 42 11.58 0.68 3.16
CA LYS A 42 11.68 2.12 2.93
C LYS A 42 10.29 2.71 2.68
N LEU A 43 10.04 3.88 3.26
CA LEU A 43 8.82 4.63 3.01
C LEU A 43 8.79 5.09 1.55
N LEU A 44 7.82 4.58 0.80
CA LEU A 44 7.65 4.89 -0.62
C LEU A 44 6.57 5.95 -0.85
N LEU A 45 5.42 5.79 -0.19
CA LEU A 45 4.30 6.74 -0.31
C LEU A 45 3.93 7.27 1.07
N PRO A 46 4.42 8.46 1.46
CA PRO A 46 3.99 9.11 2.70
C PRO A 46 2.57 9.64 2.56
N GLY A 47 1.69 9.30 3.50
CA GLY A 47 0.34 9.87 3.62
C GLY A 47 -0.53 9.67 2.38
N ALA A 48 -0.37 8.57 1.65
CA ALA A 48 -1.19 8.24 0.49
C ALA A 48 -2.66 8.12 0.89
N GLU A 49 -3.53 8.77 0.13
CA GLU A 49 -4.98 8.74 0.36
C GLU A 49 -5.57 7.42 -0.14
N ILE A 50 -6.41 6.80 0.67
CA ILE A 50 -7.15 5.59 0.30
C ILE A 50 -8.33 6.02 -0.57
N ALA A 51 -8.38 5.54 -1.80
CA ALA A 51 -9.54 5.69 -2.68
C ALA A 51 -10.60 4.62 -2.43
N GLN A 52 -10.17 3.38 -2.13
CA GLN A 52 -11.05 2.24 -1.90
C GLN A 52 -10.34 1.16 -1.08
N VAL A 53 -11.09 0.43 -0.27
CA VAL A 53 -10.64 -0.80 0.40
C VAL A 53 -11.54 -1.95 -0.03
N THR A 54 -10.93 -3.03 -0.51
CA THR A 54 -11.61 -4.27 -0.87
C THR A 54 -11.04 -5.41 -0.04
N VAL A 55 -11.83 -5.93 0.90
CA VAL A 55 -11.42 -7.06 1.73
C VAL A 55 -11.79 -8.35 1.01
N GLY A 56 -10.79 -9.14 0.60
CA GLY A 56 -11.00 -10.44 0.00
C GLY A 56 -11.29 -11.51 1.06
N SER A 57 -12.34 -12.29 0.84
CA SER A 57 -12.62 -13.52 1.59
C SER A 57 -12.37 -14.73 0.67
N THR A 58 -11.39 -15.57 0.99
CA THR A 58 -11.28 -16.88 0.34
C THR A 58 -12.19 -17.88 1.06
N ALA A 59 -12.95 -18.66 0.31
CA ALA A 59 -14.00 -19.57 0.81
C ALA A 59 -13.51 -20.66 1.79
N LEU A 60 -12.19 -20.85 1.92
CA LEU A 60 -11.54 -21.82 2.80
C LEU A 60 -10.85 -21.19 4.02
N GLY A 61 -11.10 -19.90 4.32
CA GLY A 61 -10.69 -19.26 5.58
C GLY A 61 -9.18 -19.03 5.79
N SER A 62 -8.34 -19.38 4.82
CA SER A 62 -6.88 -19.47 4.99
C SER A 62 -6.12 -18.17 4.68
N SER A 63 -6.68 -17.26 3.88
CA SER A 63 -6.05 -15.96 3.60
C SER A 63 -7.10 -14.88 3.38
N ARG A 64 -7.01 -13.81 4.18
CA ARG A 64 -7.70 -12.54 3.94
C ARG A 64 -6.70 -11.66 3.21
N ASN A 65 -6.85 -11.53 1.90
CA ASN A 65 -6.05 -10.60 1.14
C ASN A 65 -6.82 -9.29 1.02
N THR A 66 -6.22 -8.17 1.44
CA THR A 66 -6.86 -6.86 1.33
C THR A 66 -6.25 -6.12 0.16
N VAL A 67 -7.10 -5.65 -0.76
CA VAL A 67 -6.68 -4.78 -1.86
C VAL A 67 -7.07 -3.35 -1.53
N LEU A 68 -6.08 -2.47 -1.42
CA LEU A 68 -6.26 -1.04 -1.29
C LEU A 68 -6.05 -0.38 -2.65
N MET A 69 -6.94 0.53 -3.01
CA MET A 69 -6.64 1.54 -4.02
C MET A 69 -6.10 2.76 -3.29
N VAL A 70 -4.83 3.10 -3.53
CA VAL A 70 -4.21 4.32 -3.00
C VAL A 70 -4.00 5.33 -4.12
N LEU A 71 -4.19 6.62 -3.83
CA LEU A 71 -3.96 7.69 -4.79
C LEU A 71 -2.47 8.03 -4.84
N VAL A 72 -1.85 7.75 -5.97
CA VAL A 72 -0.41 7.93 -6.20
C VAL A 72 -0.18 9.10 -7.15
N ALA A 73 0.68 10.04 -6.75
CA ALA A 73 1.12 11.12 -7.63
C ALA A 73 2.05 10.59 -8.73
N ASP A 74 2.01 11.19 -9.91
CA ASP A 74 2.73 10.71 -11.09
C ASP A 74 4.25 10.54 -10.87
N ASN A 75 4.87 11.35 -10.01
CA ASN A 75 6.29 11.25 -9.67
C ASN A 75 6.64 9.97 -8.87
N HIS A 76 5.69 9.37 -8.16
CA HIS A 76 5.89 8.11 -7.44
C HIS A 76 5.45 6.89 -8.25
N MET A 77 4.78 7.08 -9.39
CA MET A 77 4.26 6.01 -10.23
C MET A 77 5.35 5.03 -10.70
N PRO A 78 6.52 5.46 -11.20
CA PRO A 78 7.56 4.53 -11.62
C PRO A 78 8.06 3.64 -10.47
N ALA A 79 8.14 4.20 -9.26
CA ALA A 79 8.66 3.50 -8.10
C ALA A 79 7.69 2.46 -7.55
N ILE A 80 6.37 2.76 -7.48
CA ILE A 80 5.37 1.77 -7.03
C ILE A 80 5.18 0.65 -8.06
N LEU A 81 5.21 0.95 -9.36
CA LEU A 81 5.16 -0.06 -10.41
C LEU A 81 6.41 -0.93 -10.41
N GLY A 82 7.59 -0.31 -10.22
CA GLY A 82 8.85 -1.02 -10.06
C GLY A 82 8.84 -1.97 -8.85
N ALA A 83 8.32 -1.52 -7.70
CA ALA A 83 8.20 -2.36 -6.51
C ALA A 83 7.32 -3.59 -6.77
N GLN A 84 6.16 -3.41 -7.42
CA GLN A 84 5.26 -4.52 -7.76
C GLN A 84 5.90 -5.49 -8.77
N ALA A 85 6.55 -4.95 -9.81
CA ALA A 85 7.22 -5.75 -10.83
C ALA A 85 8.39 -6.56 -10.27
N ASN A 86 9.04 -6.09 -9.21
CA ASN A 86 10.14 -6.78 -8.54
C ASN A 86 9.68 -7.63 -7.34
N HIS A 87 8.38 -7.91 -7.21
CA HIS A 87 7.82 -8.73 -6.12
C HIS A 87 8.23 -8.24 -4.73
N ALA A 88 8.29 -6.92 -4.55
CA ALA A 88 8.61 -6.33 -3.26
C ALA A 88 7.54 -6.66 -2.22
N LYS A 89 7.97 -6.82 -0.97
CA LYS A 89 7.03 -6.89 0.16
C LYS A 89 6.52 -5.48 0.43
N ILE A 90 5.19 -5.31 0.35
CA ILE A 90 4.51 -4.05 0.61
C ILE A 90 3.81 -4.13 1.96
N SER A 91 4.09 -3.16 2.83
CA SER A 91 3.40 -2.98 4.11
C SER A 91 2.71 -1.64 4.13
N VAL A 92 1.53 -1.59 4.75
CA VAL A 92 0.68 -0.39 4.81
C VAL A 92 0.39 -0.04 6.25
N VAL A 93 0.77 1.16 6.66
CA VAL A 93 0.58 1.65 8.04
C VAL A 93 -0.46 2.76 8.02
N TRP A 94 -1.49 2.65 8.84
CA TRP A 94 -2.51 3.70 8.96
C TRP A 94 -1.91 4.99 9.50
N ASN A 95 -2.15 6.11 8.79
CA ASN A 95 -1.65 7.43 9.13
C ASN A 95 -2.82 8.40 9.34
N PRO A 96 -3.39 8.47 10.56
CA PRO A 96 -4.50 9.38 10.86
C PRO A 96 -4.09 10.85 10.89
N GLY A 97 -2.79 11.13 11.05
CA GLY A 97 -2.25 12.47 11.25
C GLY A 97 -1.82 13.19 9.97
N GLY A 98 -1.94 12.56 8.80
CA GLY A 98 -1.56 13.13 7.50
C GLY A 98 -2.46 14.29 7.03
N GLY A 99 -2.74 15.26 7.89
CA GLY A 99 -3.16 16.59 7.44
C GLY A 99 -2.02 17.23 6.65
N ALA A 100 -2.38 17.99 5.62
CA ALA A 100 -1.44 18.72 4.78
C ALA A 100 -0.38 19.46 5.62
N SER A 101 0.89 19.16 5.38
CA SER A 101 1.98 20.13 5.51
C SER A 101 2.23 20.73 4.13
#